data_AF-A0A9D2U990-F1
#
_entry.id   AF-A0A9D2U990-F1
#
_cell.length_a   1.000
_cell.length_b   1.000
_cell.length_c   1.000
_cell.angle_alpha   90.00
_cell.angle_beta   90.00
_cell.angle_gamma   90.00
#
_symmetry.space_group_name_H-M   'P 1'
#
loop_
_entity.id
_entity.type
_entity.pdbx_description
1 polymer ?
#
loop_
_entity_poly.entity_id
_entity_poly.type
_entity_poly.pdbx_seq_one_letter_code
_entity_poly.pdbx_strand_id
1 'polypeptide(L)'
;MRSSFIPLSVAALTVLAGCATPNATQLTISDLEKERFYVSEANFMGSFVDIQRTLNTNTAACGTHYTWRLEPNEVHYANVVYQPYAQAPLSESVLVHLTHYSNGKLKAKSYTYLAETQSAAREVLKSLQQPSLCPSFPERRTQP
;
A
#
# COMPACT_ATOMS: atom_id res chain seq x y z
N MET A 1 5.22 -39.26 -68.14
CA MET A 1 4.65 -38.41 -67.07
C MET A 1 3.59 -39.23 -66.34
N ARG A 2 3.88 -39.69 -65.12
CA ARG A 2 2.94 -40.45 -64.27
C ARG A 2 3.09 -39.94 -62.84
N SER A 3 2.07 -39.21 -62.38
CA SER A 3 1.95 -38.64 -61.04
C SER A 3 1.84 -39.75 -60.00
N SER A 4 2.60 -39.62 -58.91
CA SER A 4 2.35 -40.37 -57.66
C SER A 4 1.94 -39.39 -56.56
N PHE A 5 0.80 -39.71 -55.96
CA PHE A 5 0.20 -39.09 -54.79
C PHE A 5 1.01 -39.43 -53.53
N ILE A 6 1.30 -38.44 -52.69
CA ILE A 6 1.77 -38.64 -51.31
C ILE A 6 0.79 -37.89 -50.39
N PRO A 7 -0.02 -38.59 -49.58
CA PRO A 7 -0.81 -37.98 -48.53
C PRO A 7 0.07 -37.83 -47.28
N LEU A 8 0.41 -36.60 -46.88
CA LEU A 8 1.13 -36.38 -45.63
C LEU A 8 0.25 -35.64 -44.62
N SER A 9 -0.25 -36.47 -43.71
CA SER A 9 -0.81 -36.26 -42.38
C SER A 9 -0.79 -34.86 -41.77
N VAL A 10 -1.99 -34.45 -41.37
CA VAL A 10 -2.30 -33.40 -40.41
C VAL A 10 -1.61 -33.70 -39.07
N ALA A 11 -0.69 -32.83 -38.65
CA ALA A 11 -0.20 -32.77 -37.27
C ALA A 11 -0.84 -31.58 -36.56
N ALA A 12 -1.86 -31.85 -35.77
CA ALA A 12 -2.50 -30.90 -34.88
C ALA A 12 -1.53 -30.53 -33.75
N LEU A 13 -1.01 -29.31 -33.78
CA LEU A 13 -0.32 -28.71 -32.63
C LEU A 13 -1.38 -28.26 -31.63
N THR A 14 -1.52 -29.08 -30.59
CA THR A 14 -2.31 -28.83 -29.39
C THR A 14 -1.98 -27.48 -28.77
N VAL A 15 -3.03 -26.69 -28.62
CA VAL A 15 -3.13 -25.44 -27.87
C VAL A 15 -2.47 -25.60 -26.49
N LEU A 16 -1.49 -24.75 -26.17
CA LEU A 16 -1.07 -24.54 -24.78
C LEU A 16 -2.24 -23.89 -24.03
N ALA A 17 -3.12 -24.73 -23.49
CA ALA A 17 -4.09 -24.33 -22.50
C ALA A 17 -3.36 -24.03 -21.19
N GLY A 18 -3.38 -22.75 -20.80
CA GLY A 18 -3.69 -22.35 -19.43
C GLY A 18 -2.64 -22.63 -18.35
N CYS A 19 -1.65 -21.75 -18.26
CA CYS A 19 -1.28 -21.16 -16.96
C CYS A 19 -1.44 -19.64 -17.07
N ALA A 20 -2.67 -19.18 -17.34
CA ALA A 20 -3.05 -17.87 -16.82
C ALA A 20 -3.17 -18.07 -15.31
N THR A 21 -2.07 -17.88 -14.60
CA THR A 21 -2.10 -17.64 -13.16
C THR A 21 -3.21 -16.62 -12.91
N PRO A 22 -4.07 -16.82 -11.90
CA PRO A 22 -5.01 -15.77 -11.55
C PRO A 22 -4.15 -14.54 -11.29
N ASN A 23 -4.30 -13.52 -12.12
CA ASN A 23 -3.87 -12.17 -11.80
C ASN A 23 -4.63 -11.83 -10.52
N ALA A 24 -4.06 -12.19 -9.37
CA ALA A 24 -4.50 -11.73 -8.08
C ALA A 24 -4.48 -10.21 -8.24
N THR A 25 -5.68 -9.63 -8.37
CA THR A 25 -5.84 -8.23 -8.70
C THR A 25 -5.00 -7.46 -7.71
N GLN A 26 -3.95 -6.80 -8.21
CA GLN A 26 -3.00 -6.11 -7.35
C GLN A 26 -3.79 -5.13 -6.51
N LEU A 27 -3.70 -5.28 -5.19
CA LEU A 27 -4.45 -4.46 -4.25
C LEU A 27 -4.22 -2.98 -4.57
N THR A 28 -5.28 -2.23 -4.79
CA THR A 28 -5.21 -0.79 -5.07
C THR A 28 -5.42 0.03 -3.81
N ILE A 29 -5.09 1.33 -3.85
CA ILE A 29 -5.42 2.26 -2.75
C ILE A 29 -6.94 2.28 -2.51
N SER A 30 -7.75 2.37 -3.56
CA SER A 30 -9.22 2.36 -3.45
C SER A 30 -9.78 1.07 -2.85
N ASP A 31 -9.07 -0.06 -2.96
CA ASP A 31 -9.46 -1.29 -2.27
C ASP A 31 -9.20 -1.21 -0.76
N LEU A 32 -8.10 -0.59 -0.35
CA LEU A 32 -7.73 -0.37 1.06
C LEU A 32 -8.63 0.64 1.78
N GLU A 33 -9.21 1.58 1.05
CA GLU A 33 -10.10 2.63 1.60
C GLU A 33 -11.44 2.08 2.10
N LYS A 34 -11.76 0.81 1.80
CA LYS A 34 -13.00 0.17 2.25
C LYS A 34 -13.03 0.06 3.77
N GLU A 35 -14.21 0.29 4.36
CA GLU A 35 -14.42 0.31 5.82
C GLU A 35 -13.91 -0.95 6.54
N ARG A 36 -13.95 -2.12 5.88
CA ARG A 36 -13.43 -3.38 6.45
C ARG A 36 -11.92 -3.36 6.79
N PHE A 37 -11.16 -2.44 6.19
CA PHE A 37 -9.71 -2.28 6.39
C PHE A 37 -9.37 -1.08 7.26
N TYR A 38 -10.37 -0.30 7.68
CA TYR A 38 -10.19 0.80 8.62
C TYR A 38 -9.76 0.26 9.99
N VAL A 39 -8.76 0.91 10.59
CA VAL A 39 -8.22 0.48 11.89
C VAL A 39 -8.52 1.48 13.00
N SER A 40 -8.21 2.75 12.74
CA SER A 40 -8.27 3.81 13.75
C SER A 40 -8.20 5.18 13.11
N GLU A 41 -8.58 6.19 13.88
CA GLU A 41 -8.28 7.58 13.56
C GLU A 41 -7.58 8.30 14.71
N ALA A 42 -6.86 9.37 14.38
CA ALA A 42 -6.23 10.28 15.32
C ALA A 42 -6.48 11.72 14.86
N ASN A 43 -6.51 12.62 15.83
CA ASN A 43 -6.76 14.03 15.60
C ASN A 43 -5.69 14.85 16.34
N PHE A 44 -5.03 15.77 15.65
CA PHE A 44 -3.96 16.59 16.24
C PHE A 44 -3.88 17.95 15.53
N MET A 45 -3.16 18.90 16.12
CA MET A 45 -2.88 20.20 15.50
C MET A 45 -1.64 20.09 14.62
N GLY A 46 -1.61 20.81 13.50
CA GLY A 46 -0.44 20.90 12.64
C GLY A 46 -0.79 21.11 11.17
N SER A 47 0.25 21.19 10.34
CA SER A 47 0.12 21.32 8.89
C SER A 47 0.63 20.08 8.15
N PHE A 48 0.32 19.97 6.86
CA PHE A 48 0.93 18.94 6.00
C PHE A 48 2.46 19.06 5.93
N VAL A 49 3.01 20.27 6.06
CA VAL A 49 4.46 20.48 6.10
C VAL A 49 5.08 19.86 7.36
N ASP A 50 4.41 19.99 8.51
CA ASP A 50 4.86 19.38 9.76
C ASP A 50 4.83 17.85 9.67
N ILE A 51 3.81 17.29 9.00
CA ILE A 51 3.76 15.86 8.72
C ILE A 51 4.91 15.43 7.81
N GLN A 52 5.13 16.10 6.67
CA GLN A 52 6.21 15.75 5.76
C GLN A 52 7.59 15.80 6.44
N ARG A 53 7.81 16.79 7.32
CA ARG A 53 9.02 16.85 8.15
C ARG A 53 9.13 15.64 9.07
N THR A 54 8.05 15.30 9.77
CA THR A 54 7.99 14.14 10.68
C THR A 54 8.27 12.83 9.94
N LEU A 55 7.69 12.65 8.75
CA LEU A 55 7.95 11.51 7.88
C LEU A 55 9.44 11.42 7.53
N ASN A 56 10.05 12.51 7.10
CA ASN A 56 11.48 12.52 6.77
C ASN A 56 12.36 12.18 7.98
N THR A 57 12.04 12.71 9.17
CA THR A 57 12.72 12.36 10.42
C THR A 57 12.57 10.87 10.73
N ASN A 58 11.38 10.31 10.60
CA ASN A 58 11.13 8.90 10.86
C ASN A 58 11.83 7.99 9.84
N THR A 59 11.94 8.38 8.57
CA THR A 59 12.73 7.66 7.56
C THR A 59 14.18 7.53 8.00
N ALA A 60 14.77 8.65 8.45
CA ALA A 60 16.17 8.68 8.88
C ALA A 60 16.40 7.90 10.19
N ALA A 61 15.45 7.95 11.14
CA ALA A 61 15.58 7.30 12.44
C ALA A 61 15.26 5.79 12.41
N CYS A 62 14.27 5.39 11.62
CA CYS A 62 13.66 4.06 11.70
C CYS A 62 13.92 3.18 10.46
N GLY A 63 14.50 3.72 9.38
CA GLY A 63 14.69 2.98 8.12
C GLY A 63 13.40 2.63 7.38
N THR A 64 12.29 3.24 7.78
CA THR A 64 10.95 3.11 7.17
C THR A 64 10.85 3.89 5.86
N HIS A 65 9.97 3.48 4.95
CA HIS A 65 9.74 4.16 3.67
C HIS A 65 8.33 4.75 3.59
N TYR A 66 8.22 5.91 2.96
CA TYR A 66 6.95 6.63 2.81
C TYR A 66 6.71 7.06 1.37
N THR A 67 5.47 6.92 0.93
CA THR A 67 4.97 7.58 -0.28
C THR A 67 3.95 8.63 0.13
N TRP A 68 4.26 9.91 -0.09
CA TRP A 68 3.35 11.03 0.12
C TRP A 68 2.67 11.40 -1.20
N ARG A 69 1.36 11.61 -1.18
CA ARG A 69 0.58 12.11 -2.31
C ARG A 69 -0.44 13.13 -1.83
N LEU A 70 -0.44 14.31 -2.45
CA LEU A 70 -1.56 15.24 -2.33
C LEU A 70 -2.65 14.81 -3.30
N GLU A 71 -3.91 14.91 -2.89
CA GLU A 71 -5.02 14.59 -3.78
C GLU A 71 -5.19 15.69 -4.85
N PRO A 72 -5.28 15.32 -6.15
CA PRO A 72 -5.48 16.28 -7.20
C PRO A 72 -6.78 17.08 -6.97
N ASN A 73 -6.68 18.40 -7.03
CA ASN A 73 -7.80 19.34 -6.82
C ASN A 73 -8.29 19.46 -5.36
N GLU A 74 -7.69 18.75 -4.41
CA GLU A 74 -8.11 18.73 -3.01
C GLU A 74 -6.96 19.09 -2.07
N VAL A 75 -6.69 20.38 -1.93
CA VAL A 75 -5.54 20.90 -1.12
C VAL A 75 -5.63 20.60 0.37
N HIS A 76 -6.79 20.15 0.85
CA HIS A 76 -7.04 19.78 2.23
C HIS A 76 -6.87 18.28 2.49
N TYR A 77 -6.53 17.50 1.47
CA TYR A 77 -6.41 16.04 1.56
C TYR A 77 -5.05 15.55 1.08
N ALA A 78 -4.52 14.57 1.80
CA ALA A 78 -3.29 13.89 1.44
C ALA A 78 -3.34 12.43 1.84
N ASN A 79 -2.65 11.59 1.09
CA ASN A 79 -2.48 10.19 1.33
C ASN A 79 -1.01 9.88 1.63
N VAL A 80 -0.78 9.05 2.63
CA VAL A 80 0.55 8.57 3.01
C VAL A 80 0.53 7.05 3.05
N VAL A 81 1.40 6.42 2.28
CA VAL A 81 1.62 4.98 2.37
C VAL A 81 2.88 4.75 3.19
N TYR A 82 2.71 4.17 4.37
CA TYR A 82 3.76 3.69 5.25
C TYR A 82 4.18 2.27 4.85
N GLN A 83 5.45 2.12 4.47
CA GLN A 83 6.03 0.86 4.02
C GLN A 83 7.12 0.42 5.00
N PRO A 84 7.04 -0.81 5.54
CA PRO A 84 8.05 -1.33 6.48
C PRO A 84 9.42 -1.51 5.85
N TYR A 85 9.49 -1.66 4.52
CA TYR A 85 10.72 -1.77 3.74
C TYR A 85 10.51 -1.17 2.34
N ALA A 86 11.59 -0.93 1.61
CA ALA A 86 11.53 -0.35 0.27
C ALA A 86 10.64 -1.18 -0.66
N GLN A 87 9.66 -0.55 -1.30
CA GLN A 87 8.75 -1.19 -2.25
C GLN A 87 7.86 -2.30 -1.64
N ALA A 88 7.59 -2.26 -0.34
CA ALA A 88 6.61 -3.16 0.28
C ALA A 88 5.25 -3.07 -0.44
N PRO A 89 4.57 -4.20 -0.71
CA PRO A 89 3.27 -4.19 -1.37
C PRO A 89 2.22 -3.54 -0.47
N LEU A 90 1.14 -3.03 -1.08
CA LEU A 90 0.05 -2.40 -0.34
C LEU A 90 -0.61 -3.33 0.68
N SER A 91 -0.59 -4.65 0.45
CA SER A 91 -1.08 -5.64 1.41
C SER A 91 -0.31 -5.65 2.73
N GLU A 92 0.98 -5.27 2.72
CA GLU A 92 1.85 -5.23 3.90
C GLU A 92 2.08 -3.80 4.40
N SER A 93 1.42 -2.82 3.78
CA SER A 93 1.58 -1.40 4.08
C SER A 93 0.45 -0.87 4.95
N VAL A 94 0.65 0.32 5.49
CA VAL A 94 -0.40 1.11 6.14
C VAL A 94 -0.70 2.31 5.28
N LEU A 95 -1.95 2.45 4.85
CA LEU A 95 -2.44 3.66 4.20
C LEU A 95 -2.96 4.62 5.26
N VAL A 96 -2.56 5.87 5.19
CA VAL A 96 -3.07 6.93 6.07
C VAL A 96 -3.69 8.04 5.22
N HIS A 97 -4.96 8.32 5.47
CA HIS A 97 -5.64 9.48 4.92
C HIS A 97 -5.52 10.65 5.87
N LEU A 98 -5.10 11.79 5.36
CA LEU A 98 -4.97 13.03 6.10
C LEU A 98 -5.97 14.04 5.58
N THR A 99 -6.69 14.68 6.49
CA THR A 99 -7.59 15.80 6.22
C THR A 99 -7.19 16.99 7.08
N HIS A 100 -6.88 18.12 6.45
CA HIS A 100 -6.58 19.37 7.12
C HIS A 100 -7.81 20.29 7.12
N TYR A 101 -8.30 20.62 8.31
CA TYR A 101 -9.44 21.49 8.51
C TYR A 101 -9.01 22.95 8.63
N SER A 102 -9.93 23.87 8.31
CA SER A 102 -9.69 25.33 8.37
C SER A 102 -9.34 25.85 9.78
N ASN A 103 -9.70 25.11 10.82
CA ASN A 103 -9.36 25.43 12.21
C ASN A 103 -7.95 24.94 12.64
N GLY A 104 -7.11 24.50 11.70
CA GLY A 104 -5.76 24.01 11.97
C GLY A 104 -5.68 22.57 12.50
N LYS A 105 -6.82 21.87 12.52
CA LYS A 105 -6.88 20.46 12.91
C LYS A 105 -6.51 19.56 11.74
N LEU A 106 -5.70 18.54 12.02
CA LEU A 106 -5.48 17.39 11.15
C LEU A 106 -6.25 16.19 11.70
N LYS A 107 -6.95 15.49 10.81
CA LYS A 107 -7.46 14.14 11.06
C LYS A 107 -6.65 13.17 10.22
N ALA A 108 -6.20 12.10 10.86
CA ALA A 108 -5.52 10.99 10.22
C ALA A 108 -6.33 9.71 10.41
N LYS A 109 -6.67 9.01 9.33
CA LYS A 109 -7.32 7.68 9.38
C LYS A 109 -6.37 6.64 8.83
N SER A 110 -6.17 5.54 9.54
CA SER A 110 -5.31 4.45 9.08
C SER A 110 -6.11 3.25 8.60
N TYR A 111 -5.57 2.63 7.54
CA TYR A 111 -6.11 1.47 6.88
C TYR A 111 -5.00 0.45 6.66
N THR A 112 -5.32 -0.84 6.77
CA THR A 112 -4.39 -1.91 6.44
C THR A 112 -5.14 -3.17 6.01
N TYR A 113 -4.55 -3.93 5.10
CA TYR A 113 -5.18 -5.11 4.53
C TYR A 113 -5.13 -6.32 5.48
N LEU A 114 -4.00 -6.50 6.16
CA LEU A 114 -3.73 -7.63 7.03
C LEU A 114 -4.19 -7.35 8.47
N ALA A 115 -4.72 -8.36 9.15
CA ALA A 115 -5.17 -8.19 10.53
C ALA A 115 -3.99 -8.01 11.50
N GLU A 116 -2.88 -8.69 11.22
CA GLU A 116 -1.64 -8.64 12.01
C GLU A 116 -0.95 -7.28 11.98
N THR A 117 -1.20 -6.45 10.98
CA THR A 117 -0.62 -5.11 10.84
C THR A 117 -1.46 -4.01 11.52
N GLN A 118 -2.57 -4.35 12.17
CA GLN A 118 -3.42 -3.35 12.83
C GLN A 118 -2.72 -2.64 13.99
N SER A 119 -1.89 -3.34 14.77
CA SER A 119 -1.10 -2.70 15.84
C SER A 119 -0.12 -1.68 15.25
N ALA A 120 0.62 -2.07 14.20
CA ALA A 120 1.50 -1.19 13.46
C ALA A 120 0.76 0.03 12.90
N ALA A 121 -0.45 -0.16 12.35
CA ALA A 121 -1.27 0.93 11.83
C ALA A 121 -1.69 1.95 12.91
N ARG A 122 -1.88 1.53 14.16
CA ARG A 122 -2.12 2.45 15.29
C ARG A 122 -0.84 3.17 15.72
N GLU A 123 0.31 2.50 15.68
CA GLU A 123 1.60 3.10 15.98
C GLU A 123 2.04 4.12 14.93
N VAL A 124 1.74 3.87 13.66
CA VAL A 124 1.91 4.84 12.57
C VAL A 124 1.17 6.15 12.86
N LEU A 125 -0.08 6.08 13.35
CA LEU A 125 -0.81 7.30 13.73
C LEU A 125 -0.18 8.05 14.91
N LYS A 126 0.48 7.33 15.82
CA LYS A 126 1.22 7.94 16.94
C LYS A 126 2.52 8.58 16.45
N SER A 127 3.23 7.94 15.52
CA SER A 127 4.50 8.47 14.98
C SER A 127 4.33 9.72 14.13
N LEU A 128 3.14 9.98 13.62
CA LEU A 128 2.78 11.27 12.99
C LEU A 128 2.73 12.44 13.99
N GLN A 129 2.50 12.16 15.28
CA GLN A 129 2.42 13.17 16.34
C GLN A 129 3.72 13.28 17.14
N GLN A 130 4.54 12.23 17.12
CA GLN A 130 5.78 12.14 17.89
C GLN A 130 6.92 11.73 16.93
N PRO A 131 7.75 12.69 16.49
CA PRO A 131 8.91 12.39 15.67
C PRO A 131 9.84 11.40 16.39
N SER A 132 10.48 10.53 15.60
CA SER A 132 11.39 9.47 16.06
C SER A 132 10.73 8.30 16.80
N LEU A 133 9.39 8.23 16.86
CA LEU A 133 8.70 7.02 17.29
C LEU A 133 8.65 6.03 16.11
N CYS A 134 9.37 4.92 16.23
CA CYS A 134 9.41 3.88 15.18
C CYS A 134 8.25 2.89 15.35
N PRO A 135 7.33 2.79 14.37
CA PRO A 135 6.28 1.77 14.41
C PRO A 135 6.87 0.36 14.27
N SER A 136 6.38 -0.56 15.10
CA SER A 136 6.77 -1.98 15.09
C SER A 136 5.87 -2.74 14.12
N PHE A 137 6.44 -3.18 13.00
CA PHE A 137 5.75 -4.07 12.08
C PHE A 137 5.98 -5.52 12.48
N PRO A 138 4.96 -6.40 12.35
CA PRO A 138 5.18 -7.82 12.56
C PRO A 138 6.28 -8.31 11.60
N GLU A 139 7.24 -9.06 12.14
CA GLU A 139 8.30 -9.67 11.34
C GLU A 139 7.67 -10.52 10.24
N ARG A 140 8.16 -10.39 9.01
CA ARG A 140 7.66 -11.16 7.87
C ARG A 140 7.82 -12.63 8.24
N ARG A 141 6.73 -13.34 8.52
CA ARG A 141 6.78 -14.81 8.58
C ARG A 141 7.04 -15.25 7.15
N THR A 142 8.32 -15.45 6.83
CA THR A 142 8.74 -16.08 5.59
C THR A 142 8.06 -17.43 5.58
N GLN A 143 6.93 -17.51 4.91
CA GLN A 143 6.22 -18.75 4.73
C GLN A 143 7.08 -19.57 3.75
N PRO A 144 7.53 -20.77 4.14
CA PRO A 144 8.42 -21.60 3.32
C PRO A 144 7.77 -22.01 1.99
#